data_AF-A0A972XMK0-F1
#
_entry.id   AF-A0A972XMK0-F1
#
_cell.length_a   1.000
_cell.length_b   1.000
_cell.length_c   1.000
_cell.angle_alpha   90.00
_cell.angle_beta   90.00
_cell.angle_gamma   90.00
#
_symmetry.space_group_name_H-M   'P 1'
#
loop_
_entity.id
_entity.type
_entity.pdbx_description
1 polymer ?
#
loop_
_entity_poly.entity_id
_entity_poly.type
_entity_poly.pdbx_seq_one_letter_code
_entity_poly.pdbx_strand_id
1 'polypeptide(L)' 'CNKISEVMLSLNPTYAYARSLSSTLIETAHSQQYFSKNLPGLTDISTEQDEKFVFNFLNQLVFSALKPV' A
#
# COMPACT_ATOMS: atom_id res chain seq x y z
N CYS A 1 10.54 -6.05 7.22
CA CYS A 1 10.04 -6.10 5.82
C CYS A 1 10.42 -7.36 5.02
N ASN A 2 11.39 -8.21 5.45
CA ASN A 2 11.86 -9.34 4.64
C ASN A 2 10.75 -10.34 4.26
N LYS A 3 9.84 -10.64 5.21
CA LYS A 3 8.75 -11.60 4.96
C LYS A 3 7.78 -11.13 3.88
N ILE A 4 7.42 -9.85 3.89
CA ILE A 4 6.53 -9.27 2.88
C ILE A 4 7.23 -9.25 1.52
N SER A 5 8.52 -8.91 1.48
CA SER A 5 9.28 -8.93 0.23
C SER A 5 9.42 -10.33 -0.37
N GLU A 6 9.54 -11.37 0.46
CA GLU A 6 9.52 -12.77 -0.02
C GLU A 6 8.20 -13.11 -0.71
N VAL A 7 7.06 -12.67 -0.15
CA VAL A 7 5.74 -12.87 -0.76
C VAL A 7 5.66 -12.13 -2.09
N MET A 8 6.10 -10.87 -2.16
CA MET A 8 6.14 -10.10 -3.41
C MET A 8 6.98 -10.79 -4.48
N LEU A 9 8.16 -11.28 -4.12
CA LEU A 9 9.06 -11.98 -5.05
C LEU A 9 8.52 -13.36 -5.47
N SER A 10 7.71 -14.01 -4.64
CA SER A 10 7.00 -15.24 -5.06
C SER A 10 5.92 -14.98 -6.12
N LEU A 11 5.39 -13.76 -6.18
CA LEU A 11 4.40 -13.34 -7.18
C LEU A 11 5.08 -12.77 -8.44
N ASN A 12 6.14 -11.97 -8.26
CA ASN A 12 6.93 -11.39 -9.33
C ASN A 12 8.43 -11.47 -8.99
N PRO A 13 9.13 -12.54 -9.43
CA PRO A 13 10.54 -12.75 -9.10
C PRO A 13 11.50 -11.70 -9.65
N THR A 14 11.10 -10.94 -10.68
CA THR A 14 11.94 -9.92 -11.33
C THR A 14 11.70 -8.52 -10.78
N TYR A 15 10.80 -8.34 -9.80
CA TYR A 15 10.51 -7.05 -9.20
C TYR A 15 11.70 -6.52 -8.36
N ALA A 16 12.40 -5.52 -8.89
CA ALA A 16 13.68 -5.05 -8.35
C ALA A 16 13.62 -4.45 -6.94
N TYR A 17 12.45 -3.96 -6.49
CA TYR A 17 12.33 -3.12 -5.30
C TYR A 17 11.44 -3.71 -4.20
N ALA A 18 11.30 -5.04 -4.13
CA ALA A 18 10.35 -5.71 -3.21
C ALA A 18 10.52 -5.31 -1.74
N ARG A 19 11.77 -5.17 -1.26
CA ARG A 19 12.06 -4.77 0.12
C ARG A 19 11.65 -3.33 0.40
N SER A 20 11.96 -2.40 -0.51
CA SER A 20 11.60 -0.99 -0.37
C SER A 20 10.08 -0.80 -0.46
N LEU A 21 9.43 -1.46 -1.43
CA LEU A 21 7.97 -1.45 -1.54
C LEU A 21 7.31 -1.97 -0.25
N SER A 22 7.88 -3.01 0.37
CA SER A 22 7.37 -3.54 1.63
C SER A 22 7.43 -2.54 2.79
N SER A 23 8.53 -1.81 2.98
CA SER A 23 8.60 -0.74 4.01
C SER A 23 7.66 0.41 3.68
N THR A 24 7.64 0.83 2.41
CA THR A 24 6.77 1.90 1.94
C THR A 24 5.29 1.57 2.19
N LEU A 25 4.84 0.34 1.95
CA LEU A 25 3.44 -0.05 2.23
C LEU A 25 3.08 0.08 3.71
N ILE A 26 3.98 -0.31 4.62
CA ILE A 26 3.74 -0.19 6.07
C ILE A 26 3.63 1.28 6.48
N GLU A 27 4.61 2.10 6.08
CA GLU A 27 4.64 3.53 6.38
C GLU A 27 3.43 4.26 5.78
N THR A 28 3.06 3.89 4.55
CA THR A 28 1.91 4.45 3.84
C THR A 28 0.60 4.04 4.51
N ALA A 29 0.47 2.82 5.00
CA ALA A 29 -0.72 2.38 5.74
C ALA A 29 -0.99 3.27 6.96
N HIS A 30 0.04 3.50 7.76
CA HIS A 30 -0.05 4.37 8.92
C HIS A 30 -0.38 5.82 8.53
N SER A 31 0.32 6.36 7.53
CA SER A 31 0.12 7.73 7.07
C SER A 31 -1.28 7.95 6.51
N GLN A 32 -1.76 7.07 5.63
CA GLN A 32 -3.09 7.17 5.04
C GLN A 32 -4.21 6.96 6.06
N GLN A 33 -4.01 6.11 7.07
CA GLN A 33 -4.96 5.97 8.18
C GLN A 33 -5.04 7.23 9.05
N TYR A 34 -3.92 7.92 9.26
CA TYR A 34 -3.91 9.20 9.97
C TYR A 34 -4.56 10.31 9.12
N PHE A 35 -4.19 10.40 7.85
CA PHE A 35 -4.72 11.40 6.94
C PHE A 35 -6.22 11.24 6.73
N SER A 36 -6.72 10.03 6.52
CA SER A 36 -8.15 9.81 6.32
C SER A 36 -9.02 10.28 7.48
N LYS A 37 -8.48 10.29 8.70
CA LYS A 37 -9.19 10.71 9.93
C LYS A 37 -8.98 12.18 10.28
N ASN A 38 -7.77 12.71 10.08
CA ASN A 38 -7.37 14.02 10.62
C ASN A 38 -7.11 15.07 9.53
N LEU A 39 -6.74 14.64 8.33
CA LEU A 39 -6.40 15.47 7.19
C LEU A 39 -7.04 14.91 5.90
N PRO A 40 -8.38 14.74 5.84
CA PRO A 40 -9.04 14.02 4.75
C PRO A 40 -8.81 14.68 3.38
N GLY A 41 -8.47 15.97 3.32
CA GLY A 41 -8.08 16.65 2.09
C GLY A 41 -6.76 16.17 1.46
N LEU A 42 -5.98 15.30 2.13
CA LEU A 42 -4.79 14.66 1.59
C LEU A 42 -5.06 13.24 1.04
N THR A 43 -6.32 12.80 1.06
CA THR A 43 -6.71 11.46 0.62
C THR A 43 -7.94 11.53 -0.29
N ASP A 44 -8.22 10.43 -0.97
CA ASP A 44 -9.44 10.29 -1.80
C ASP A 44 -10.63 9.71 -1.00
N ILE A 45 -10.63 9.86 0.33
CA ILE A 45 -11.70 9.30 1.15
C ILE A 45 -13.02 10.04 0.88
N SER A 46 -14.03 9.30 0.43
CA SER A 46 -15.32 9.88 0.04
C SER A 46 -16.26 10.09 1.23
N THR A 47 -16.15 9.24 2.26
CA THR A 47 -16.94 9.33 3.49
C THR A 47 -16.05 8.98 4.69
N GLU A 48 -16.22 9.69 5.81
CA GLU A 48 -15.37 9.50 7.01
C GLU A 48 -15.45 8.08 7.61
N GLN A 49 -16.47 7.29 7.25
CA GLN A 49 -16.65 5.91 7.71
C GLN A 49 -16.18 4.84 6.70
N ASP A 50 -15.46 5.19 5.63
CA ASP A 50 -14.88 4.16 4.75
C ASP A 50 -13.68 3.47 5.42
N GLU A 51 -13.99 2.48 6.27
CA GLU A 51 -13.01 1.67 6.98
C GLU A 51 -12.09 0.87 6.05
N LYS A 52 -12.50 0.66 4.79
CA LYS A 52 -11.73 -0.10 3.80
C LYS A 52 -10.88 0.81 2.89
N PHE A 53 -10.99 2.13 3.00
CA PHE A 53 -10.27 3.08 2.16
C PHE A 53 -8.77 2.77 2.07
N VAL A 54 -8.07 2.72 3.21
CA VAL A 54 -6.62 2.48 3.27
C VAL A 54 -6.26 1.11 2.71
N PHE A 55 -7.06 0.09 3.05
CA PHE A 55 -6.86 -1.25 2.52
C PHE A 55 -6.97 -1.26 1.00
N ASN A 56 -8.05 -0.72 0.44
CA ASN A 56 -8.29 -0.68 -1.01
C ASN A 56 -7.19 0.09 -1.75
N PHE A 57 -6.77 1.23 -1.21
CA PHE A 57 -5.67 2.02 -1.77
C PHE A 57 -4.36 1.22 -1.82
N LEU A 58 -3.93 0.63 -0.69
CA LEU A 58 -2.71 -0.16 -0.63
C LEU A 58 -2.79 -1.40 -1.53
N ASN A 59 -3.97 -2.02 -1.63
CA ASN A 59 -4.20 -3.18 -2.49
C ASN A 59 -4.00 -2.81 -3.97
N GLN A 60 -4.59 -1.70 -4.40
CA GLN A 60 -4.38 -1.20 -5.76
C GLN A 60 -2.92 -0.83 -6.01
N LEU A 61 -2.27 -0.15 -5.06
CA LEU A 61 -0.86 0.24 -5.17
C LEU A 61 0.05 -0.98 -5.35
N VAL A 62 -0.04 -1.97 -4.46
CA VAL A 62 0.86 -3.14 -4.49
C VAL A 62 0.64 -3.99 -5.73
N PHE A 63 -0.62 -4.28 -6.08
CA PHE A 63 -0.90 -5.13 -7.24
C PHE A 63 -0.62 -4.42 -8.56
N SER A 64 -0.76 -3.09 -8.62
CA SER A 64 -0.32 -2.33 -9.80
C SER A 64 1.19 -2.32 -9.94
N ALA A 65 1.94 -2.20 -8.83
CA ALA A 65 3.39 -2.24 -8.85
C ALA A 65 3.96 -3.61 -9.21
N LEU A 66 3.29 -4.71 -8.81
CA LEU A 66 3.75 -6.08 -9.07
C LEU A 66 3.31 -6.63 -10.44
N LYS A 67 2.47 -5.92 -11.19
CA LYS A 67 2.10 -6.33 -12.56
C LYS A 67 3.37 -6.46 -13.42
N PRO A 68 3.56 -7.58 -14.14
CA PRO A 68 4.63 -7.70 -15.12
C PRO A 68 4.51 -6.59 -16.18
N VAL A 69 5.64 -5.98 -16.53
CA VAL A 69 5.75 -5.02 -17.64
C VAL A 69 5.81 -5.77 -18.97
#